data_AF-A0A9X8VK74-F1
#
_entry.id   AF-A0A9X8VK74-F1
#
_cell.length_a   1.000
_cell.length_b   1.000
_cell.length_c   1.000
_cell.angle_alpha   90.00
_cell.angle_beta   90.00
_cell.angle_gamma   90.00
#
_symmetry.space_group_name_H-M   'P 1'
#
loop_
_entity.id
_entity.type
_entity.pdbx_description
1 polymer ?
#
loop_
_entity_poly.entity_id
_entity_poly.type
_entity_poly.pdbx_seq_one_letter_code
_entity_poly.pdbx_strand_id
1 'polypeptide(L)'
;ATPSIRTTNDMPVRCSVVLPALGLFPVQINPHYIDAHISGHMGETRDERLAEFCAINPSESVVALREGSLLHVEGNALRYFSANGQGFKVFRHGEETREYQDTRALAALVPFNC
;
A
#
# COMPACT_ATOMS: atom_id res chain seq x y z
N ALA A 1 4.76 8.46 6.30
CA ALA A 1 3.68 8.22 7.28
C ALA A 1 3.70 6.80 7.83
N THR A 2 4.06 5.81 7.03
CA THR A 2 4.03 4.37 7.35
C THR A 2 5.14 3.94 8.31
N PRO A 3 5.18 2.67 8.77
CA PRO A 3 6.25 2.15 9.63
C PRO A 3 7.63 2.12 8.98
N SER A 4 7.69 1.90 7.65
CA SER A 4 8.93 1.89 6.86
C SER A 4 8.71 2.36 5.43
N ILE A 5 9.79 2.59 4.69
CA ILE A 5 9.76 2.92 3.25
C ILE A 5 9.86 1.69 2.33
N ARG A 6 9.76 0.46 2.85
CA ARG A 6 10.02 -0.79 2.09
C ARG A 6 9.10 -1.01 0.89
N THR A 7 7.97 -0.32 0.83
CA THR A 7 7.01 -0.37 -0.27
C THR A 7 7.10 0.86 -1.18
N THR A 8 8.22 1.60 -1.16
CA THR A 8 8.49 2.67 -2.12
C THR A 8 8.79 2.11 -3.52
N ASN A 9 8.49 2.91 -4.55
CA ASN A 9 8.89 2.63 -5.93
C ASN A 9 10.20 3.33 -6.30
N ASP A 10 10.73 4.15 -5.39
CA ASP A 10 11.95 4.90 -5.63
C ASP A 10 13.15 3.97 -5.79
N MET A 11 14.07 4.40 -6.65
CA MET A 11 15.37 3.75 -6.76
C MET A 11 16.20 4.06 -5.51
N PRO A 12 16.89 3.07 -4.90
CA PRO A 12 17.75 3.31 -3.75
C PRO A 12 19.07 3.99 -4.17
N VAL A 13 18.98 5.26 -4.58
CA VAL A 13 20.14 6.06 -5.02
C VAL A 13 21.15 6.29 -3.89
N ARG A 14 20.69 6.25 -2.63
CA ARG A 14 21.54 6.36 -1.44
C ARG A 14 20.95 5.52 -0.30
N CYS A 15 21.83 4.73 0.33
CA CYS A 15 21.55 3.77 1.41
C CYS A 15 20.81 2.48 0.96
N SER A 16 21.33 1.33 1.39
CA SER A 16 20.83 -0.03 1.10
C SER A 16 20.12 -0.70 2.28
N VAL A 17 20.00 -0.03 3.43
CA VAL A 17 19.32 -0.57 4.61
C VAL A 17 17.82 -0.27 4.59
N VAL A 18 17.06 -1.18 5.19
CA VAL A 18 15.66 -0.94 5.54
C VAL A 18 15.58 0.26 6.49
N LEU A 19 14.90 1.31 6.06
CA LEU A 19 14.73 2.52 6.87
C LEU A 19 13.36 2.52 7.56
N PRO A 20 13.34 2.52 8.91
CA PRO A 20 12.16 2.95 9.65
C PRO A 20 11.72 4.34 9.20
N ALA A 21 10.41 4.56 9.20
CA ALA A 21 9.79 5.84 8.87
C ALA A 21 9.02 6.38 10.09
N LEU A 22 8.16 7.37 9.88
CA LEU A 22 7.49 8.08 10.98
C LEU A 22 6.51 7.24 11.80
N GLY A 23 5.97 6.14 11.25
CA GLY A 23 5.07 5.23 11.99
C GLY A 23 3.72 5.83 12.41
N LEU A 24 3.26 6.91 11.76
CA LEU A 24 1.99 7.58 12.04
C LEU A 24 0.77 6.83 11.50
N PHE A 25 0.94 6.08 10.42
CA PHE A 25 -0.08 5.22 9.83
C PHE A 25 0.41 3.77 9.99
N PRO A 26 -0.39 2.84 10.56
CA PRO A 26 0.11 1.55 11.04
C PRO A 26 0.36 0.52 9.93
N VAL A 27 -0.06 0.80 8.69
CA VAL A 27 0.03 -0.13 7.55
C VAL A 27 1.01 0.42 6.52
N GLN A 28 1.66 -0.44 5.74
CA GLN A 28 2.48 0.00 4.62
C GLN A 28 1.60 0.56 3.49
N ILE A 29 2.12 1.55 2.76
CA ILE A 29 1.47 2.15 1.60
C ILE A 29 2.42 2.01 0.41
N ASN A 30 1.92 1.48 -0.70
CA ASN A 30 2.56 1.60 -2.00
C ASN A 30 1.86 2.73 -2.77
N PRO A 31 2.49 3.91 -2.92
CA PRO A 31 1.94 4.99 -3.71
C PRO A 31 2.11 4.71 -5.20
N HIS A 32 1.47 5.50 -6.07
CA HIS A 32 1.59 5.39 -7.53
C HIS A 32 1.41 3.94 -8.02
N TYR A 33 0.42 3.25 -7.47
CA TYR A 33 0.08 1.89 -7.86
C TYR A 33 -0.60 1.89 -9.24
N ILE A 34 -0.16 0.98 -10.10
CA ILE A 34 -0.71 0.75 -11.45
C ILE A 34 -0.95 -0.75 -11.63
N ASP A 35 -2.09 -1.13 -12.22
CA ASP A 35 -2.35 -2.54 -12.59
C ASP A 35 -1.63 -2.94 -13.88
N ALA A 36 -1.07 -1.96 -14.60
CA ALA A 36 -0.63 -2.15 -15.96
C ALA A 36 0.59 -3.08 -16.01
N HIS A 37 0.40 -4.23 -16.66
CA HIS A 37 1.50 -4.95 -17.28
C HIS A 37 1.82 -4.24 -18.59
N ILE A 38 2.96 -3.56 -18.66
CA ILE A 38 3.41 -2.95 -19.92
C ILE A 38 3.70 -4.10 -20.88
N SER A 39 3.07 -4.12 -22.06
CA SER A 39 3.26 -5.20 -23.02
C SER A 39 4.73 -5.25 -23.47
N GLY A 40 5.33 -6.45 -23.43
CA GLY A 40 6.75 -6.65 -23.78
C GLY A 40 7.75 -6.36 -22.66
N HIS A 41 7.31 -5.90 -21.47
CA HIS A 41 8.18 -5.86 -20.29
C HIS A 41 8.21 -7.23 -19.60
N MET A 42 9.41 -7.78 -19.40
CA MET A 42 9.63 -9.06 -18.71
C MET A 42 10.04 -8.90 -17.23
N GLY A 43 9.91 -7.68 -16.70
CA GLY A 43 10.17 -7.41 -15.28
C GLY A 43 8.95 -7.72 -14.42
N GLU A 44 9.15 -7.79 -13.12
CA GLU A 44 8.08 -8.01 -12.15
C GLU A 44 7.01 -6.91 -12.22
N THR A 45 5.76 -7.34 -12.20
CA THR A 45 4.61 -6.47 -12.00
C THR A 45 4.60 -5.89 -10.59
N ARG A 46 3.82 -4.83 -10.38
CA ARG A 46 3.65 -4.29 -9.03
C ARG A 46 2.99 -5.31 -8.09
N ASP A 47 2.11 -6.14 -8.61
CA ASP A 47 1.40 -7.17 -7.84
C ASP A 47 2.37 -8.24 -7.32
N GLU A 48 3.29 -8.70 -8.18
CA GLU A 48 4.33 -9.65 -7.80
C GLU A 48 5.24 -9.09 -6.71
N ARG A 49 5.77 -7.87 -6.89
CA ARG A 49 6.64 -7.23 -5.89
C ARG A 49 5.97 -7.05 -4.53
N LEU A 50 4.69 -6.68 -4.51
CA LEU A 50 3.94 -6.52 -3.26
C LEU A 50 3.55 -7.86 -2.64
N ALA A 51 3.25 -8.88 -3.44
CA ALA A 51 3.01 -10.24 -2.98
C ALA A 51 4.27 -10.84 -2.34
N GLU A 52 5.45 -10.63 -2.94
CA GLU A 52 6.74 -11.02 -2.36
C GLU A 52 7.01 -10.32 -1.04
N PHE A 53 6.75 -9.00 -0.97
CA PHE A 53 6.87 -8.26 0.28
C PHE A 53 6.01 -8.89 1.39
N CYS A 54 4.74 -9.22 1.10
CA CYS A 54 3.86 -9.88 2.06
C CYS A 54 4.29 -11.31 2.37
N ALA A 55 4.87 -12.06 1.42
CA ALA A 55 5.41 -13.40 1.67
C ALA A 55 6.61 -13.37 2.63
N ILE A 56 7.48 -12.37 2.51
CA ILE A 56 8.63 -12.18 3.40
C ILE A 56 8.20 -11.60 4.75
N ASN A 57 7.13 -10.80 4.77
CA ASN A 57 6.61 -10.14 5.98
C ASN A 57 5.14 -10.54 6.24
N PRO A 58 4.85 -11.79 6.66
CA PRO A 58 3.48 -12.31 6.74
C PRO A 58 2.52 -11.53 7.64
N SER A 59 3.06 -10.84 8.67
CA SER A 59 2.27 -10.02 9.59
C SER A 59 1.94 -8.63 9.06
N GLU A 60 2.51 -8.22 7.93
CA GLU A 60 2.35 -6.88 7.37
C GLU A 60 1.39 -6.89 6.18
N SER A 61 0.58 -5.82 6.10
CA SER A 61 -0.30 -5.56 4.97
C SER A 61 0.18 -4.34 4.18
N VAL A 62 -0.11 -4.31 2.88
CA VAL A 62 0.18 -3.14 2.03
C VAL A 62 -1.11 -2.61 1.42
N VAL A 63 -1.34 -1.30 1.56
CA VAL A 63 -2.38 -0.58 0.85
C VAL A 63 -1.77 0.06 -0.40
N ALA A 64 -2.23 -0.37 -1.57
CA ALA A 64 -1.75 0.13 -2.85
C ALA A 64 -2.67 1.25 -3.36
N LEU A 65 -2.17 2.48 -3.31
CA LEU A 65 -2.90 3.69 -3.68
C LEU A 65 -2.55 4.12 -5.11
N ARG A 66 -3.59 4.37 -5.91
CA ARG A 66 -3.47 4.84 -7.28
C ARG A 66 -3.18 6.34 -7.32
N GLU A 67 -2.68 6.83 -8.45
CA GLU A 67 -2.55 8.27 -8.66
C GLU A 67 -3.91 8.96 -8.60
N GLY A 68 -3.93 10.19 -8.09
CA GLY A 68 -5.18 10.94 -7.87
C GLY A 68 -6.04 10.40 -6.74
N SER A 69 -5.51 9.49 -5.91
CA SER A 69 -6.18 8.99 -4.71
C SER A 69 -5.42 9.30 -3.42
N LEU A 70 -6.13 9.35 -2.30
CA LEU A 70 -5.56 9.57 -0.97
C LEU A 70 -6.36 8.88 0.13
N LEU A 71 -5.68 8.65 1.24
CA LEU A 71 -6.28 8.32 2.53
C LEU A 71 -6.21 9.56 3.42
N HIS A 72 -7.37 10.03 3.87
CA HIS A 72 -7.49 11.17 4.78
C HIS A 72 -7.84 10.67 6.18
N VAL A 73 -6.93 10.91 7.12
CA VAL A 73 -7.14 10.67 8.55
C VAL A 73 -7.53 11.99 9.20
N GLU A 74 -8.69 12.03 9.83
CA GLU A 74 -9.17 13.19 10.59
C GLU A 74 -9.85 12.70 11.88
N GLY A 75 -9.23 12.96 13.03
CA GLY A 75 -9.62 12.33 14.30
C GLY A 75 -9.60 10.80 14.17
N ASN A 76 -10.71 10.15 14.49
CA ASN A 76 -10.85 8.68 14.40
C ASN A 76 -11.42 8.21 13.06
N ALA A 77 -11.56 9.11 12.08
CA ALA A 77 -12.13 8.78 10.78
C ALA A 77 -11.04 8.62 9.73
N LEU A 78 -11.10 7.49 9.01
CA LEU A 78 -10.34 7.26 7.78
C LEU A 78 -11.28 7.28 6.59
N ARG A 79 -10.99 8.19 5.66
CA ARG A 79 -11.74 8.33 4.41
C ARG A 79 -10.81 8.10 3.23
N TYR A 80 -11.32 7.42 2.21
CA TYR A 80 -10.64 7.26 0.94
C TYR A 80 -11.26 8.21 -0.08
N PHE A 81 -10.41 8.89 -0.84
CA PHE A 81 -10.82 9.76 -1.94
C PHE A 81 -10.07 9.37 -3.19
N SER A 82 -10.74 9.42 -4.34
CA SER A 82 -10.15 9.10 -5.64
C SER A 82 -10.76 10.00 -6.70
N ALA A 83 -9.93 10.80 -7.37
CA ALA A 83 -10.38 11.71 -8.43
C ALA A 83 -10.96 10.96 -9.64
N ASN A 84 -10.52 9.72 -9.87
CA ASN A 84 -10.90 8.90 -11.02
C ASN A 84 -11.96 7.84 -10.67
N GLY A 85 -12.48 7.82 -9.43
CA GLY A 85 -13.43 6.80 -8.97
C GLY A 85 -12.86 5.39 -8.87
N GLN A 86 -11.53 5.24 -8.97
CA GLN A 86 -10.86 3.95 -8.84
C GLN A 86 -10.64 3.59 -7.37
N GLY A 87 -10.72 2.30 -7.04
CA GLY A 87 -10.45 1.80 -5.70
C GLY A 87 -8.95 1.65 -5.42
N PHE A 88 -8.64 1.18 -4.22
CA PHE A 88 -7.30 0.77 -3.81
C PHE A 88 -7.25 -0.74 -3.64
N LYS A 89 -6.06 -1.33 -3.75
CA LYS A 89 -5.87 -2.77 -3.46
C LYS A 89 -5.23 -2.97 -2.09
N VAL A 90 -5.54 -4.09 -1.47
CA VAL A 90 -4.88 -4.53 -0.23
C VAL A 90 -4.17 -5.85 -0.48
N PHE A 91 -2.88 -5.89 -0.17
CA PHE A 91 -2.04 -7.09 -0.25
C PHE A 91 -1.80 -7.63 1.16
N ARG A 92 -1.98 -8.94 1.30
CA ARG A 92 -1.77 -9.70 2.54
C ARG A 92 -1.25 -11.08 2.23
N HIS A 93 -0.47 -11.63 3.15
CA HIS A 93 0.03 -12.98 2.99
C HIS A 93 -1.09 -14.01 3.12
N GLY A 94 -1.17 -14.94 2.16
CA GLY A 94 -2.16 -16.02 2.17
C GLY A 94 -3.59 -15.59 1.86
N GLU A 95 -3.83 -14.32 1.50
CA GLU A 95 -5.14 -13.81 1.09
C GLU A 95 -5.11 -13.42 -0.40
N GLU A 96 -6.24 -13.60 -1.08
CA GLU A 96 -6.42 -13.12 -2.45
C GLU A 96 -6.46 -11.57 -2.46
N THR A 97 -5.66 -10.96 -3.34
CA THR A 97 -5.66 -9.51 -3.53
C THR A 97 -7.00 -9.04 -4.09
N ARG A 98 -7.62 -8.07 -3.41
CA ARG A 98 -8.92 -7.49 -3.80
C ARG A 98 -8.84 -5.97 -3.88
N GLU A 99 -9.66 -5.42 -4.76
CA GLU A 99 -9.89 -3.98 -4.88
C GLU A 99 -11.06 -3.55 -3.98
N TYR A 100 -10.89 -2.41 -3.31
CA TYR A 100 -11.85 -1.85 -2.38
C TYR A 100 -12.12 -0.39 -2.72
N GLN A 101 -13.39 0.01 -2.59
CA GLN A 101 -13.85 1.38 -2.84
C GLN A 101 -14.00 2.19 -1.56
N ASP A 102 -13.97 1.53 -0.40
CA ASP A 102 -14.18 2.17 0.89
C ASP A 102 -13.25 1.63 1.98
N THR A 103 -13.11 2.41 3.05
CA THR A 103 -12.14 2.18 4.11
C THR A 103 -12.58 1.12 5.14
N ARG A 104 -13.78 0.52 5.01
CA ARG A 104 -14.21 -0.56 5.92
C ARG A 104 -13.31 -1.78 5.81
N ALA A 105 -12.75 -2.04 4.64
CA ALA A 105 -11.74 -3.08 4.42
C ALA A 105 -10.46 -2.88 5.23
N LEU A 106 -10.19 -1.62 5.63
CA LEU A 106 -9.01 -1.25 6.43
C LEU A 106 -9.32 -1.20 7.93
N ALA A 107 -10.58 -1.32 8.36
CA ALA A 107 -10.95 -1.13 9.76
C ALA A 107 -10.22 -2.07 10.73
N ALA A 108 -10.00 -3.33 10.33
CA ALA A 108 -9.24 -4.30 11.14
C ALA A 108 -7.73 -4.03 11.16
N LEU A 109 -7.20 -3.36 10.14
CA LEU A 109 -5.76 -3.05 10.00
C LEU A 109 -5.39 -1.70 10.60
N VAL A 110 -6.35 -0.80 10.65
CA VAL A 110 -6.17 0.58 11.06
C VAL A 110 -7.17 0.88 12.16
N PRO A 111 -6.94 0.35 13.37
CA PRO A 111 -7.80 0.61 14.51
C PRO A 111 -7.55 2.03 15.00
N PHE A 112 -8.18 3.03 14.37
CA PHE A 112 -8.12 4.38 14.90
C PHE A 112 -8.88 4.43 16.23
N ASN A 113 -8.11 4.38 17.30
CA ASN A 113 -8.49 4.92 18.59
C ASN A 113 -7.64 6.18 18.78
N CYS A 114 -8.18 7.36 18.50
CA CYS A 114 -7.67 8.59 19.09
C CYS A 114 -8.58 9.01 20.24
#